data_AF-A0A950ITC5-F1
#
_entry.id   AF-A0A950ITC5-F1
#
_cell.length_a   1.000
_cell.length_b   1.000
_cell.length_c   1.000
_cell.angle_alpha   90.00
_cell.angle_beta   90.00
_cell.angle_gamma   90.00
#
_symmetry.space_group_name_H-M   'P 1'
#
loop_
_entity.id
_entity.type
_entity.pdbx_description
1 polymer ?
#
loop_
_entity_poly.entity_id
_entity_poly.type
_entity_poly.pdbx_seq_one_letter_code
_entity_poly.pdbx_strand_id
1 'polypeptide(L)' 'REWLETFPDKVIFGTDGYPFSESLGWEEATWIAAHNARLALGLALTGMWRDGELNHARATEIAQMVLHRNASKLYGIQ' A
#
# COMPACT_ATOMS: atom_id res chain seq x y z
N ARG A 1 2.84 1.39 10.58
CA ARG A 1 2.23 2.72 10.84
C ARG A 1 3.30 3.80 10.73
N GLU A 2 4.42 3.69 11.45
CA GLU A 2 5.59 4.58 11.38
C GLU A 2 6.01 5.08 9.97
N TRP A 3 6.09 4.18 8.97
CA TRP A 3 6.42 4.60 7.60
C TRP A 3 5.36 5.49 6.95
N LEU A 4 4.08 5.27 7.25
CA LEU A 4 2.97 6.11 6.77
C LEU A 4 2.98 7.49 7.43
N GLU A 5 3.48 7.59 8.66
CA GLU A 5 3.60 8.84 9.41
C GLU A 5 4.82 9.64 8.93
N THR A 6 5.95 8.95 8.77
CA THR A 6 7.25 9.59 8.53
C THR A 6 7.51 9.84 7.05
N PHE A 7 7.13 8.90 6.19
CA PHE A 7 7.49 8.89 4.76
C PHE A 7 6.30 8.59 3.84
N PRO A 8 5.13 9.27 4.00
CA PRO A 8 3.96 9.00 3.18
C PRO A 8 4.17 9.32 1.69
N ASP A 9 5.19 10.10 1.33
CA ASP A 9 5.53 10.50 -0.04
C ASP A 9 6.45 9.51 -0.77
N LYS A 10 6.93 8.45 -0.10
CA LYS A 10 7.81 7.45 -0.70
C LYS A 10 7.02 6.31 -1.35
N VAL A 11 7.66 5.62 -2.30
CA VAL A 11 7.13 4.38 -2.85
C VAL A 11 7.39 3.28 -1.82
N ILE A 12 6.32 2.82 -1.17
CA ILE A 12 6.38 1.78 -0.13
C ILE A 12 5.47 0.58 -0.45
N PHE A 13 4.86 0.56 -1.63
CA PHE A 13 4.10 -0.56 -2.16
C PHE A 13 4.67 -0.96 -3.52
N GLY A 14 4.90 -2.25 -3.68
CA GLY A 14 5.28 -2.91 -4.92
C GLY A 14 4.88 -4.38 -4.80
N THR A 15 4.44 -5.00 -5.89
CA THR A 15 4.01 -6.40 -5.86
C THR A 15 5.19 -7.36 -5.81
N ASP A 16 6.30 -6.99 -6.47
CA ASP A 16 7.47 -7.85 -6.69
C ASP A 16 7.05 -9.28 -7.02
N GLY A 17 6.17 -9.42 -8.02
CA GLY A 17 5.49 -10.68 -8.31
C GLY A 17 6.43 -11.68 -8.96
N TYR A 18 6.59 -12.86 -8.36
CA TYR A 18 7.36 -13.98 -8.88
C TYR A 18 6.70 -15.32 -8.48
N PRO A 19 7.04 -16.44 -9.13
CA PRO A 19 6.54 -17.76 -8.74
C PRO A 19 7.04 -18.11 -7.34
N PHE A 20 6.13 -18.23 -6.37
CA PHE A 20 6.50 -18.46 -4.99
C PHE A 20 6.97 -19.91 -4.76
N SER A 21 6.38 -20.87 -5.47
CA SER A 21 6.77 -22.28 -5.48
C SER A 21 6.28 -22.98 -6.76
N GLU A 22 6.64 -24.26 -6.95
CA GLU A 22 6.10 -25.08 -8.05
C GLU A 22 4.57 -25.21 -8.02
N SER A 23 3.97 -25.11 -6.83
CA SER A 23 2.52 -25.25 -6.62
C SER A 23 1.78 -23.91 -6.56
N LEU A 24 2.49 -22.78 -6.50
CA LEU A 24 1.90 -21.45 -6.38
C LEU A 24 2.59 -20.50 -7.37
N GLY A 25 1.91 -20.29 -8.50
CA GLY A 25 2.35 -19.43 -9.59
C GLY A 25 2.48 -17.96 -9.17
N TRP A 26 3.09 -17.16 -10.06
CA TRP A 26 3.27 -15.74 -9.79
C TRP A 26 1.93 -15.02 -9.77
N GLU A 27 0.94 -15.49 -10.52
CA GLU A 27 -0.41 -14.93 -10.61
C GLU A 27 -1.11 -14.98 -9.25
N GLU A 28 -1.25 -16.16 -8.66
CA GLU A 28 -1.90 -16.35 -7.37
C GLU A 28 -1.08 -15.71 -6.23
N ALA A 29 0.24 -15.90 -6.23
CA ALA A 29 1.10 -15.31 -5.20
C ALA A 29 1.00 -13.78 -5.18
N THR A 30 1.06 -13.15 -6.36
CA THR A 30 0.92 -11.70 -6.52
C THR A 30 -0.47 -11.23 -6.09
N TRP A 31 -1.53 -11.96 -6.46
CA TRP A 31 -2.89 -11.62 -6.08
C TRP A 31 -3.07 -11.65 -4.55
N ILE A 32 -2.63 -12.72 -3.89
CA ILE A 32 -2.71 -12.87 -2.43
C ILE A 32 -1.92 -11.76 -1.74
N ALA A 33 -0.67 -11.53 -2.14
CA ALA A 33 0.19 -10.51 -1.54
C ALA A 33 -0.41 -9.10 -1.71
N ALA A 34 -0.86 -8.76 -2.91
CA ALA A 34 -1.45 -7.44 -3.19
C ALA A 34 -2.81 -7.26 -2.50
N HIS A 35 -3.60 -8.31 -2.34
CA HIS A 35 -4.84 -8.27 -1.56
C HIS A 35 -4.54 -8.00 -0.08
N ASN A 36 -3.63 -8.78 0.50
CA ASN A 36 -3.24 -8.64 1.91
C ASN A 36 -2.63 -7.28 2.20
N ALA A 37 -1.78 -6.75 1.31
CA ALA A 37 -1.19 -5.43 1.45
C ALA A 37 -2.25 -4.31 1.49
N ARG A 38 -3.27 -4.36 0.60
CA ARG A 38 -4.38 -3.38 0.60
C ARG A 38 -5.22 -3.48 1.86
N LEU A 39 -5.51 -4.70 2.33
CA LEU A 39 -6.23 -4.90 3.58
C LEU A 39 -5.45 -4.37 4.78
N ALA A 40 -4.16 -4.69 4.89
CA ALA A 40 -3.27 -4.22 5.95
C ALA A 40 -3.16 -2.69 5.97
N LEU A 41 -3.05 -2.06 4.79
CA LEU A 41 -3.05 -0.61 4.66
C LEU A 41 -4.37 0.00 5.16
N GLY A 42 -5.51 -0.58 4.77
CA GLY A 42 -6.83 -0.13 5.23
C GLY A 42 -6.98 -0.24 6.75
N LEU A 43 -6.55 -1.35 7.35
CA LEU A 43 -6.54 -1.55 8.80
C LEU A 43 -5.64 -0.53 9.51
N ALA A 44 -4.43 -0.31 9.01
CA ALA A 44 -3.49 0.64 9.59
C ALA A 44 -4.05 2.07 9.57
N LEU A 45 -4.53 2.54 8.41
CA LEU A 45 -5.09 3.89 8.26
C LEU A 45 -6.37 4.08 9.09
N THR A 46 -7.20 3.04 9.21
CA THR A 46 -8.38 3.07 10.08
C THR A 46 -7.99 3.18 11.55
N GLY A 47 -6.94 2.45 11.98
CA GLY A 47 -6.37 2.57 13.31
C GLY A 47 -5.89 3.99 13.60
N MET A 48 -5.07 4.55 12.69
CA MET A 48 -4.56 5.92 12.82
C MET A 48 -5.66 6.98 12.88
N TRP A 49 -6.74 6.80 12.10
CA TRP A 49 -7.91 7.67 12.17
C TRP A 49 -8.63 7.59 13.53
N ARG A 50 -8.81 6.38 14.07
CA ARG A 50 -9.44 6.17 15.38
C ARG A 50 -8.60 6.69 16.53
N ASP A 51 -7.28 6.61 16.39
CA ASP A 51 -6.31 7.12 17.36
C ASP A 51 -6.17 8.66 17.28
N GLY A 52 -6.83 9.31 16.31
CA GLY A 52 -6.81 10.76 16.13
C GLY A 52 -5.54 11.31 15.48
N GLU A 53 -4.65 10.44 15.00
CA GLU A 53 -3.39 10.81 14.34
C GLU A 53 -3.62 11.47 12.97
N LEU A 54 -4.74 11.13 12.32
CA LEU A 54 -5.15 11.72 11.05
C LEU A 54 -6.68 11.74 10.92
N ASN A 55 -7.20 12.57 10.01
CA ASN A 55 -8.62 12.57 9.67
C ASN A 55 -8.91 11.65 8.47
N HIS A 56 -10.19 11.35 8.22
CA HIS A 56 -10.62 10.47 7.13
C HIS A 56 -10.13 10.92 5.74
N ALA A 57 -10.12 12.23 5.47
CA ALA A 57 -9.65 12.77 4.20
C ALA A 57 -8.15 12.46 3.99
N ARG A 58 -7.33 12.67 5.03
CA ARG A 58 -5.91 12.35 5.00
C ARG A 58 -5.65 10.84 4.92
N ALA A 59 -6.47 10.01 5.58
CA ALA A 59 -6.39 8.55 5.45
C ALA A 59 -6.55 8.12 3.97
N THR A 60 -7.59 8.66 3.32
CA THR A 60 -7.90 8.37 1.92
C THR A 60 -6.79 8.84 0.99
N GLU A 61 -6.25 10.03 1.24
CA GLU A 61 -5.13 10.57 0.49
C GLU A 61 -3.88 9.68 0.59
N ILE A 62 -3.49 9.27 1.80
CA ILE A 62 -2.34 8.38 1.99
C ILE A 62 -2.56 7.04 1.28
N ALA A 63 -3.78 6.47 1.34
CA ALA A 63 -4.08 5.24 0.60
C ALA A 63 -3.83 5.39 -0.91
N GLN A 64 -4.26 6.51 -1.50
CA GLN A 64 -4.04 6.81 -2.91
C GLN A 64 -2.57 7.07 -3.23
N MET A 65 -1.84 7.74 -2.33
CA MET A 65 -0.40 7.98 -2.45
C MET A 65 0.38 6.67 -2.48
N VAL A 66 0.14 5.80 -1.49
CA VAL A 66 0.84 4.52 -1.33
C VAL A 66 0.55 3.57 -2.49
N LEU A 67 -0.72 3.43 -2.89
CA LEU A 67 -1.10 2.44 -3.90
C LEU A 67 -0.88 2.88 -5.34
N HIS A 68 -0.67 4.18 -5.59
CA HIS A 68 -0.57 4.68 -6.97
C HIS A 68 0.24 5.96 -7.10
N ARG A 69 -0.19 7.09 -6.48
CA ARG A 69 0.30 8.42 -6.88
C ARG A 69 1.80 8.61 -6.66
N ASN A 70 2.39 8.04 -5.61
CA ASN A 70 3.83 8.17 -5.38
C ASN A 70 4.64 7.48 -6.48
N ALA A 71 4.22 6.28 -6.89
CA ALA A 71 4.85 5.53 -7.96
C ALA A 71 4.66 6.22 -9.31
N SER A 72 3.43 6.64 -9.64
CA SER A 72 3.12 7.40 -10.86
C SER A 72 3.98 8.65 -10.98
N LYS A 73 4.11 9.42 -9.89
CA LYS A 73 4.95 10.63 -9.84
C LYS A 73 6.44 10.32 -10.01
N LEU A 74 6.96 9.31 -9.31
CA LEU A 74 8.39 8.96 -9.37
C LEU A 74 8.79 8.40 -10.74
N TYR A 75 7.95 7.55 -11.33
CA TYR A 75 8.26 6.85 -12.58
C TYR A 75 7.72 7.55 -13.84
N GLY A 76 6.97 8.66 -13.69
CA GLY A 76 6.44 9.42 -14.83
C GLY A 76 5.32 8.70 -15.59
N ILE A 77 4.51 7.90 -14.90
CA ILE A 77 3.41 7.11 -15.49
C ILE A 77 2.09 7.85 -15.23
N GLN A 78 1.27 8.06 -16.28
CA GLN A 78 -0.04 8.72 -16.20
C GLN A 78 -1.17 7.72 -15.98
#